data_AF-I4DPK2-F1
#
_entry.id   AF-I4DPK2-F1
#
_cell.length_a   1.000
_cell.length_b   1.000
_cell.length_c   1.000
_cell.angle_alpha   90.00
_cell.angle_beta   90.00
_cell.angle_gamma   90.00
#
_symmetry.space_group_name_H-M   'P 1'
#
loop_
_entity.id
_entity.type
_entity.pdbx_description
1 polymer ?
#
loop_
_entity_poly.entity_id
_entity_poly.type
_entity_poly.pdbx_seq_one_letter_code
_entity_poly.pdbx_strand_id
1 'polypeptide(L)'
;MLSFTAMYDGIGTEEGTLNHAILCIAPKNIIAVTKMTLKIDASLIIQDWDKRQIPRFKDAPMGSSCAAAVQELSRVSHAVRTGPSTLERISLTQSLSITTGEVLQSLDKMNKYKDMLESQKKSTDIANFKTEFAVVYERKQAERKRDKYKLLLSFENLALYPDYQRRLLVLRELNYIDEP
;
A
#
# COMPACT_ATOMS: atom_id res chain seq x y z
N MET A 1 14.51 6.98 -7.82
CA MET A 1 13.32 6.76 -6.97
C MET A 1 12.59 8.08 -6.86
N LEU A 2 11.38 8.20 -7.41
CA LEU A 2 10.54 9.35 -7.14
C LEU A 2 10.15 9.32 -5.66
N SER A 3 10.26 10.46 -4.96
CA SER A 3 9.86 10.55 -3.55
C SER A 3 8.37 10.22 -3.41
N PHE A 4 7.98 9.66 -2.26
CA PHE A 4 6.59 9.34 -1.96
C PHE A 4 5.67 10.56 -2.16
N THR A 5 6.17 11.76 -1.89
CA THR A 5 5.49 13.03 -2.12
C THR A 5 5.18 13.30 -3.60
N ALA A 6 6.12 13.06 -4.52
CA ALA A 6 5.96 13.40 -5.94
C ALA A 6 4.90 12.56 -6.66
N MET A 7 4.59 11.34 -6.19
CA MET A 7 3.57 10.49 -6.81
C MET A 7 2.13 10.84 -6.39
N TYR A 8 1.95 11.55 -5.28
CA TYR A 8 0.63 11.84 -4.71
C TYR A 8 0.27 13.33 -4.72
N ASP A 9 1.17 14.20 -5.20
CA ASP A 9 1.02 15.67 -5.19
C ASP A 9 -0.16 16.20 -6.03
N GLY A 10 -0.76 15.35 -6.88
CA GLY A 10 -1.92 15.70 -7.71
C GLY A 10 -3.15 14.79 -7.51
N ILE A 11 -3.11 13.81 -6.60
CA ILE A 11 -4.26 12.93 -6.39
C ILE A 11 -5.30 13.65 -5.51
N GLY A 12 -6.27 14.28 -6.17
CA GLY A 12 -7.45 14.86 -5.54
C GLY A 12 -7.45 16.38 -5.34
N THR A 13 -6.49 17.10 -5.93
CA THR A 13 -6.56 18.56 -6.05
C THR A 13 -7.51 18.95 -7.19
N GLU A 14 -8.26 20.03 -7.02
CA GLU A 14 -9.27 20.50 -7.98
C GLU A 14 -8.66 21.18 -9.22
N GLU A 15 -7.33 21.27 -9.28
CA GLU A 15 -6.59 21.91 -10.36
C GLU A 15 -6.42 20.96 -11.55
N GLY A 16 -7.48 20.89 -12.35
CA GLY A 16 -7.42 21.42 -13.71
C GLY A 16 -6.54 20.72 -14.76
N THR A 17 -5.96 19.55 -14.49
CA THR A 17 -5.49 18.68 -15.57
C THR A 17 -6.19 17.33 -15.48
N LEU A 18 -7.08 17.07 -16.44
CA LEU A 18 -7.67 15.76 -16.72
C LEU A 18 -6.59 14.83 -17.32
N ASN A 19 -5.44 14.76 -16.66
CA ASN A 19 -4.32 13.96 -17.10
C ASN A 19 -4.47 12.56 -16.51
N HIS A 20 -4.26 11.55 -17.35
CA HIS A 20 -4.36 10.16 -16.96
C HIS A 20 -3.07 9.42 -17.31
N ALA A 21 -2.80 8.35 -16.57
CA ALA A 21 -1.69 7.44 -16.85
C ALA A 21 -2.12 6.00 -16.58
N ILE A 22 -1.55 5.07 -17.34
CA ILE A 22 -1.71 3.64 -17.08
C ILE A 22 -0.57 3.18 -16.19
N LEU A 23 -0.89 2.53 -15.06
CA LEU A 23 0.05 2.05 -14.07
C LEU A 23 -0.08 0.54 -13.88
N CYS A 24 1.06 -0.16 -13.89
CA CYS A 24 1.11 -1.56 -13.49
C CYS A 24 1.36 -1.64 -11.98
N ILE A 25 0.36 -2.08 -11.22
CA ILE A 25 0.40 -2.12 -9.74
C ILE A 25 0.43 -3.58 -9.28
N ALA A 26 1.38 -3.92 -8.40
CA ALA A 26 1.43 -5.25 -7.78
C ALA A 26 0.27 -5.44 -6.79
N PRO A 27 -0.31 -6.66 -6.67
CA PRO A 27 -1.45 -6.90 -5.79
C PRO A 27 -1.22 -6.49 -4.33
N LYS A 28 0.01 -6.63 -3.82
CA LYS A 28 0.40 -6.22 -2.45
C LYS A 28 0.24 -4.72 -2.16
N ASN A 29 0.12 -3.88 -3.19
CA ASN A 29 -0.07 -2.43 -3.07
C ASN A 29 -1.56 -2.04 -3.08
N ILE A 30 -2.48 -3.00 -3.25
CA ILE A 30 -3.93 -2.77 -3.19
C ILE A 30 -4.37 -2.86 -1.73
N ILE A 31 -4.85 -1.74 -1.18
CA ILE A 31 -5.20 -1.63 0.25
C ILE A 31 -6.66 -2.05 0.51
N ALA A 32 -7.57 -1.78 -0.43
CA ALA A 32 -8.98 -2.13 -0.32
C ALA A 32 -9.64 -2.22 -1.70
N VAL A 33 -10.68 -3.05 -1.79
CA VAL A 33 -11.58 -3.11 -2.95
C VAL A 33 -12.93 -2.54 -2.53
N THR A 34 -13.54 -1.72 -3.38
CA THR A 34 -14.84 -1.10 -3.11
C THR A 34 -15.94 -1.81 -3.89
N LYS A 35 -17.19 -1.70 -3.41
CA LYS A 35 -18.36 -2.28 -4.11
C LYS A 35 -18.74 -1.50 -5.37
N MET A 36 -18.24 -0.28 -5.50
CA MET A 36 -18.55 0.60 -6.61
C MET A 36 -17.89 0.10 -7.90
N THR A 37 -18.70 -0.09 -8.94
CA THR A 37 -18.24 -0.56 -10.25
C THR A 37 -18.51 0.52 -11.29
N LEU A 38 -17.51 0.82 -12.12
CA LEU A 38 -17.64 1.73 -13.25
C LEU A 38 -17.76 0.92 -14.54
N LYS A 39 -18.73 1.28 -15.38
CA LYS A 39 -18.89 0.67 -16.71
C LYS A 39 -17.91 1.34 -17.67
N ILE A 40 -16.72 0.76 -17.80
CA ILE A 40 -15.65 1.27 -18.68
C ILE A 40 -15.17 0.15 -19.61
N ASP A 41 -14.75 0.53 -20.81
CA ASP A 41 -14.05 -0.37 -21.73
C ASP A 41 -12.54 -0.21 -21.54
N ALA A 42 -11.97 -1.03 -20.66
CA ALA A 42 -10.54 -1.00 -20.36
C ALA A 42 -9.67 -1.31 -21.58
N SER A 43 -10.15 -2.17 -22.49
CA SER A 43 -9.40 -2.57 -23.69
C SER A 43 -9.22 -1.39 -24.64
N LEU A 44 -10.29 -0.61 -24.87
CA LEU A 44 -10.21 0.60 -25.68
C LEU A 44 -9.32 1.67 -25.05
N ILE A 45 -9.36 1.83 -23.73
CA ILE A 45 -8.51 2.79 -23.01
C ILE A 45 -7.03 2.41 -23.13
N ILE A 46 -6.70 1.13 -23.00
CA ILE A 46 -5.32 0.63 -23.14
C ILE A 46 -4.82 0.82 -24.58
N GLN A 47 -5.62 0.44 -25.59
CA GLN A 47 -5.25 0.63 -26.99
C GLN A 47 -5.02 2.11 -27.35
N ASP A 48 -5.89 2.99 -26.84
CA ASP A 48 -5.80 4.44 -27.03
C ASP A 48 -4.53 5.01 -26.37
N TRP A 49 -4.15 4.50 -25.19
CA TRP A 49 -2.89 4.82 -24.53
C TRP A 49 -1.67 4.34 -25.32
N ASP A 50 -1.66 3.08 -25.75
CA ASP A 50 -0.56 2.45 -26.49
C ASP A 50 -0.32 3.17 -27.82
N LYS A 51 -1.40 3.54 -28.52
CA LYS A 51 -1.30 4.34 -29.76
C LYS A 51 -0.57 5.64 -29.52
N ARG A 52 -0.85 6.36 -28.43
CA ARG A 52 -0.17 7.61 -28.07
C ARG A 52 1.28 7.44 -27.61
N GLN A 53 1.72 6.22 -27.29
CA GLN A 53 3.15 5.97 -27.04
C GLN A 53 3.98 5.98 -28.33
N ILE A 54 3.34 5.87 -29.50
CA ILE A 54 4.01 5.97 -30.80
C ILE A 54 4.29 7.46 -31.09
N PRO A 55 5.55 7.86 -31.40
CA PRO A 55 5.93 9.27 -31.53
C PRO A 55 5.03 10.11 -32.44
N ARG A 56 4.57 9.54 -33.57
CA ARG A 56 3.70 10.23 -34.54
C ARG A 56 2.29 10.50 -33.99
N PHE A 57 1.83 9.74 -33.01
CA PHE A 57 0.49 9.85 -32.43
C PHE A 57 0.51 10.42 -31.01
N LYS A 58 1.66 10.91 -30.53
CA LYS A 58 1.84 11.43 -29.17
C LYS A 58 0.83 12.52 -28.81
N ASP A 59 0.59 13.44 -29.73
CA ASP A 59 -0.33 14.57 -29.54
C ASP A 59 -1.74 14.28 -30.05
N ALA A 60 -2.06 13.02 -30.34
CA ALA A 60 -3.42 12.63 -30.72
C ALA A 60 -4.39 12.88 -29.55
N PRO A 61 -5.61 13.35 -29.82
CA PRO A 61 -6.60 13.58 -28.78
C PRO A 61 -6.98 12.27 -28.07
N MET A 62 -7.48 12.38 -26.84
CA MET A 62 -7.99 11.24 -26.09
C MET A 62 -9.20 10.61 -26.79
N GLY A 63 -9.25 9.28 -26.82
CA GLY A 63 -10.43 8.56 -27.28
C GLY A 63 -11.64 8.86 -26.39
N SER A 64 -12.83 8.79 -26.97
CA SER A 64 -14.10 9.06 -26.25
C SER A 64 -14.30 8.16 -25.04
N SER A 65 -13.94 6.87 -25.13
CA SER A 65 -14.00 5.93 -24.01
C SER A 65 -13.08 6.33 -22.85
N CYS A 66 -11.89 6.85 -23.17
CA CYS A 66 -10.94 7.33 -22.16
C CYS A 66 -11.44 8.63 -21.51
N ALA A 67 -11.89 9.59 -22.31
CA ALA A 67 -12.44 10.85 -21.81
C ALA A 67 -13.66 10.62 -20.89
N ALA A 68 -14.57 9.72 -21.28
CA ALA A 68 -15.73 9.35 -20.47
C ALA A 68 -15.32 8.69 -19.14
N ALA A 69 -14.32 7.79 -19.16
CA ALA A 69 -13.83 7.15 -17.93
C ALA A 69 -13.21 8.15 -16.95
N VAL A 70 -12.40 9.10 -17.45
CA VAL A 70 -11.80 10.15 -16.63
C VAL A 70 -12.88 11.07 -16.03
N GLN A 71 -13.89 11.44 -16.83
CA GLN A 71 -15.00 12.27 -16.36
C GLN A 71 -15.83 11.57 -15.28
N GLU A 72 -16.18 10.29 -15.46
CA GLU A 72 -16.93 9.53 -14.46
C GLU A 72 -16.12 9.33 -13.18
N LEU A 73 -14.82 9.03 -13.28
CA LEU A 73 -13.93 8.94 -12.12
C LEU A 73 -13.84 10.26 -11.36
N SER A 74 -13.76 11.38 -12.06
CA SER A 74 -13.75 12.72 -11.45
C SER A 74 -15.07 13.00 -10.73
N ARG A 75 -16.20 12.77 -11.39
CA ARG A 75 -17.55 12.95 -10.83
C ARG A 75 -17.75 12.14 -9.55
N VAL A 76 -17.36 10.87 -9.59
CA VAL A 76 -17.45 9.96 -8.44
C VAL A 76 -16.52 10.39 -7.31
N SER A 77 -15.28 10.76 -7.62
CA SER A 77 -14.33 11.23 -6.62
C SER A 77 -14.82 12.49 -5.92
N HIS A 78 -15.42 13.41 -6.68
CA HIS A 78 -16.03 14.62 -6.13
C HIS A 78 -17.24 14.28 -5.23
N ALA A 79 -18.16 13.43 -5.68
CA ALA A 79 -19.32 12.99 -4.90
C ALA A 79 -18.94 12.26 -3.60
N VAL A 80 -17.81 11.56 -3.58
CA VAL A 80 -17.28 10.94 -2.36
C VAL A 80 -16.71 11.99 -1.40
N ARG A 81 -15.99 13.00 -1.92
CA ARG A 81 -15.39 14.05 -1.10
C ARG A 81 -16.41 15.00 -0.50
N THR A 82 -17.46 15.35 -1.24
CA THR A 82 -18.48 16.30 -0.79
C THR A 82 -19.56 15.66 0.09
N GLY A 83 -19.52 14.34 0.28
CA GLY A 83 -20.44 13.60 1.14
C GLY A 83 -21.74 13.01 0.55
N PRO A 84 -22.21 13.31 -0.70
CA PRO A 84 -23.42 12.67 -1.23
C PRO A 84 -23.24 11.19 -1.58
N SER A 85 -22.02 10.64 -1.53
CA SER A 85 -21.76 9.22 -1.77
C SER A 85 -20.68 8.68 -0.83
N THR A 86 -20.83 7.43 -0.38
CA THR A 86 -19.83 6.75 0.45
C THR A 86 -19.22 5.57 -0.31
N LEU A 87 -17.89 5.42 -0.22
CA LEU A 87 -17.16 4.30 -0.79
C LEU A 87 -17.20 3.10 0.16
N GLU A 88 -18.20 2.25 0.00
CA GLU A 88 -18.27 1.01 0.77
C GLU A 88 -17.19 0.03 0.30
N ARG A 89 -16.41 -0.49 1.27
CA ARG A 89 -15.37 -1.50 1.02
C ARG A 89 -15.96 -2.90 1.05
N ILE A 90 -15.47 -3.79 0.19
CA ILE A 90 -15.83 -5.20 0.20
C ILE A 90 -15.23 -5.86 1.45
N SER A 91 -16.04 -6.65 2.15
CA SER A 91 -15.55 -7.55 3.20
C SER A 91 -14.88 -8.76 2.55
N LEU A 92 -13.57 -8.87 2.67
CA LEU A 92 -12.81 -9.98 2.08
C LEU A 92 -13.21 -11.33 2.69
N THR A 93 -13.49 -11.39 3.99
CA THR A 93 -13.91 -12.60 4.69
C THR A 93 -15.23 -13.14 4.12
N GLN A 94 -16.21 -12.25 3.89
CA GLN A 94 -17.50 -12.62 3.32
C GLN A 94 -17.40 -12.95 1.83
N SER A 95 -16.71 -12.10 1.06
CA SER A 95 -16.61 -12.23 -0.40
C SER A 95 -15.84 -13.47 -0.85
N LEU A 96 -14.87 -13.93 -0.06
CA LEU A 96 -14.06 -15.11 -0.37
C LEU A 96 -14.59 -16.38 0.33
N SER A 97 -15.68 -16.27 1.10
CA SER A 97 -16.27 -17.37 1.88
C SER A 97 -15.24 -18.14 2.72
N ILE A 98 -14.26 -17.41 3.28
CA ILE A 98 -13.17 -18.01 4.06
C ILE A 98 -13.68 -18.31 5.46
N THR A 99 -13.71 -19.59 5.83
CA THR A 99 -14.26 -20.04 7.11
C THR A 99 -13.21 -20.59 8.08
N THR A 100 -12.02 -20.96 7.61
CA THR A 100 -10.94 -21.53 8.44
C THR A 100 -9.54 -21.22 7.87
N GLY A 101 -8.50 -21.46 8.67
CA GLY A 101 -7.10 -21.43 8.24
C GLY A 101 -6.36 -20.10 8.47
N GLU A 102 -5.10 -20.07 8.05
CA GLU A 102 -4.16 -18.94 8.27
C GLU A 102 -4.64 -17.63 7.63
N VAL A 103 -5.36 -17.72 6.52
CA VAL A 103 -5.90 -16.55 5.81
C VAL A 103 -6.97 -15.87 6.65
N LEU A 104 -7.87 -16.64 7.29
CA LEU A 104 -8.89 -16.07 8.19
C LEU A 104 -8.23 -15.32 9.36
N GLN A 105 -7.24 -15.95 10.02
CA GLN A 105 -6.50 -15.31 11.12
C GLN A 105 -5.80 -14.04 10.68
N SER A 106 -5.27 -14.01 9.46
CA SER A 106 -4.62 -12.83 8.88
C SER A 106 -5.62 -11.72 8.60
N LEU A 107 -6.81 -12.05 8.10
CA LEU A 107 -7.91 -11.11 7.90
C LEU A 107 -8.43 -10.56 9.23
N ASP A 108 -8.57 -11.39 10.27
CA ASP A 108 -8.98 -10.95 11.60
C ASP A 108 -7.96 -9.99 12.23
N LYS A 109 -6.66 -10.31 12.12
CA LYS A 109 -5.58 -9.40 12.54
C LYS A 109 -5.64 -8.08 11.78
N MET A 110 -5.87 -8.12 10.47
CA MET A 110 -6.00 -6.92 9.63
C MET A 110 -7.17 -6.04 10.07
N ASN A 111 -8.35 -6.64 10.30
CA ASN A 111 -9.54 -5.93 10.79
C ASN A 111 -9.28 -5.32 12.16
N LYS A 112 -8.67 -6.06 13.09
CA LYS A 112 -8.26 -5.54 14.40
C LYS A 112 -7.34 -4.33 14.28
N TYR A 113 -6.30 -4.40 13.45
CA TYR A 113 -5.39 -3.27 13.27
C TYR A 113 -6.05 -2.06 12.62
N LYS A 114 -7.00 -2.29 11.70
CA LYS A 114 -7.81 -1.24 11.10
C LYS A 114 -8.67 -0.55 12.16
N ASP A 115 -9.35 -1.30 13.03
CA ASP A 115 -10.17 -0.73 14.10
C ASP A 115 -9.33 0.05 15.12
N MET A 116 -8.14 -0.47 15.45
CA MET A 116 -7.17 0.26 16.27
C MET A 116 -6.71 1.56 15.60
N LEU A 117 -6.55 1.58 14.28
CA LEU A 117 -6.17 2.79 13.55
C LEU A 117 -7.32 3.82 13.55
N GLU A 118 -8.55 3.37 13.29
CA GLU A 118 -9.74 4.23 13.36
C GLU A 118 -9.97 4.79 14.77
N SER A 119 -9.61 4.05 15.82
CA SER A 119 -9.68 4.58 17.19
C SER A 119 -8.72 5.74 17.45
N GLN A 120 -7.63 5.86 16.66
CA GLN A 120 -6.67 6.96 16.75
C GLN A 120 -7.04 8.17 15.88
N LYS A 121 -8.20 8.14 15.21
CA LYS A 121 -8.59 9.16 14.22
C LYS A 121 -8.54 10.59 14.77
N LYS A 122 -8.88 10.78 16.05
CA LYS A 122 -8.79 12.09 16.74
C LYS A 122 -7.38 12.69 16.74
N SER A 123 -6.34 11.85 16.78
CA SER A 123 -4.94 12.28 16.75
C SER A 123 -4.43 12.53 15.33
N THR A 124 -5.14 12.02 14.31
CA THR A 124 -4.80 12.20 12.90
C THR A 124 -5.64 13.28 12.19
N ASP A 125 -6.70 13.74 12.85
CA ASP A 125 -7.64 14.74 12.34
C ASP A 125 -7.17 16.16 12.70
N ILE A 126 -5.97 16.52 12.23
CA ILE A 126 -5.39 17.85 12.40
C ILE A 126 -5.03 18.44 11.04
N ALA A 127 -5.08 19.77 10.93
CA ALA A 127 -4.58 20.47 9.77
C ALA A 127 -3.10 20.10 9.53
N ASN A 128 -2.71 19.90 8.27
CA ASN A 128 -1.35 19.54 7.88
C ASN A 128 -0.82 18.23 8.47
N PHE A 129 -1.67 17.32 8.98
CA PHE A 129 -1.25 16.04 9.54
C PHE A 129 -0.24 15.30 8.65
N LYS A 130 -0.49 15.26 7.33
CA LYS A 130 0.40 14.58 6.38
C LYS A 130 1.82 15.16 6.40
N THR A 131 1.95 16.48 6.47
CA THR A 131 3.24 17.18 6.48
C THR A 131 3.97 16.95 7.79
N GLU A 132 3.29 17.13 8.91
CA GLU A 132 3.88 16.91 10.25
C GLU A 132 4.27 15.44 10.45
N PHE A 133 3.41 14.51 10.03
CA PHE A 133 3.67 13.08 10.13
C PHE A 133 4.80 12.62 9.21
N ALA A 134 5.05 13.28 8.08
CA ALA A 134 6.13 12.91 7.16
C ALA A 134 7.50 12.91 7.85
N VAL A 135 7.77 13.89 8.71
CA VAL A 135 9.02 13.98 9.47
C VAL A 135 9.20 12.76 10.39
N VAL A 136 8.13 12.40 11.11
CA VAL A 136 8.12 11.23 12.01
C VAL A 136 8.28 9.93 11.21
N TYR A 137 7.58 9.82 10.08
CA TYR A 137 7.63 8.67 9.19
C TYR A 137 9.04 8.46 8.63
N GLU A 138 9.66 9.50 8.06
CA GLU A 138 11.02 9.41 7.50
C GLU A 138 12.04 9.00 8.57
N ARG A 139 11.98 9.61 9.76
CA ARG A 139 12.81 9.20 10.89
C ARG A 139 12.60 7.72 11.25
N LYS A 140 11.34 7.27 11.36
CA LYS A 140 11.03 5.87 11.68
C LYS A 140 11.53 4.90 10.61
N GLN A 141 11.47 5.27 9.34
CA GLN A 141 12.02 4.45 8.26
C GLN A 141 13.54 4.39 8.31
N ALA A 142 14.21 5.50 8.64
CA ALA A 142 15.66 5.51 8.86
C ALA A 142 16.08 4.65 10.07
N GLU A 143 15.35 4.75 11.19
CA GLU A 143 15.56 3.92 12.39
C GLU A 143 15.41 2.42 12.05
N ARG A 144 14.34 2.02 11.35
CA ARG A 144 14.14 0.63 10.91
C ARG A 144 15.26 0.13 10.00
N LYS A 145 15.72 0.94 9.06
CA LYS A 145 16.85 0.58 8.18
C LYS A 145 18.13 0.41 8.99
N ARG A 146 18.41 1.33 9.90
CA ARG A 146 19.56 1.25 10.81
C ARG A 146 19.52 -0.03 11.63
N ASP A 147 18.38 -0.35 12.25
CA ASP A 147 18.24 -1.52 13.11
C ASP A 147 18.35 -2.82 12.31
N LYS A 148 17.77 -2.86 11.10
CA LYS A 148 17.98 -3.95 10.14
C LYS A 148 19.47 -4.13 9.82
N TYR A 149 20.21 -3.06 9.52
CA TYR A 149 21.62 -3.18 9.19
C TYR A 149 22.48 -3.54 10.41
N LYS A 150 22.15 -3.04 11.60
CA LYS A 150 22.79 -3.47 12.84
C LYS A 150 22.63 -4.97 13.07
N LEU A 151 21.42 -5.50 12.85
CA LEU A 151 21.18 -6.94 12.93
C LEU A 151 21.99 -7.68 11.86
N LEU A 152 21.96 -7.23 10.60
CA LEU A 152 22.71 -7.89 9.52
C LEU A 152 24.23 -7.94 9.77
N LEU A 153 24.76 -6.94 10.47
CA LEU A 153 26.17 -6.83 10.85
C LEU A 153 26.49 -7.47 12.21
N SER A 154 25.49 -7.88 12.98
CA SER A 154 25.72 -8.55 14.26
C SER A 154 26.05 -10.03 14.06
N PHE A 155 26.72 -10.62 15.05
CA PHE A 155 26.98 -12.06 15.08
C PHE A 155 25.70 -12.89 15.06
N GLU A 156 24.56 -12.33 15.48
CA GLU A 156 23.25 -12.99 15.48
C GLU A 156 22.73 -13.29 14.07
N ASN A 157 23.18 -12.56 13.05
CA ASN A 157 22.84 -12.82 11.66
C ASN A 157 23.78 -13.84 10.98
N LEU A 158 24.80 -14.35 11.68
CA LEU A 158 25.57 -15.48 11.17
C LEU A 158 24.65 -16.71 11.11
N ALA A 159 24.49 -17.29 9.93
CA ALA A 159 23.58 -18.43 9.70
C ALA A 159 23.84 -19.61 10.65
N LEU A 160 25.07 -19.76 11.13
CA LEU A 160 25.49 -20.83 12.05
C LEU A 160 25.40 -20.44 13.54
N TYR A 161 25.15 -19.18 13.88
CA TYR A 161 25.14 -18.73 15.27
C TYR A 161 24.03 -19.39 16.12
N PRO A 162 22.79 -19.55 15.63
CA PRO A 162 21.77 -20.31 16.36
C PRO A 162 22.18 -21.77 16.58
N ASP A 163 22.85 -22.39 15.60
CA ASP A 163 23.31 -23.77 15.72
C ASP A 163 24.48 -23.90 16.71
N TYR A 164 25.40 -22.94 16.69
CA TYR A 164 26.49 -22.82 17.66
C TYR A 164 25.96 -22.65 19.09
N GLN A 165 24.97 -21.78 19.32
CA GLN A 165 24.35 -21.60 20.64
C GLN A 165 23.66 -22.88 21.14
N ARG A 166 22.98 -23.62 20.26
CA ARG A 166 22.37 -24.92 20.62
C ARG A 166 23.43 -25.96 20.99
N ARG A 167 24.54 -26.04 20.25
CA ARG A 167 25.63 -26.96 20.57
C ARG A 167 26.28 -26.62 21.92
N LEU A 168 26.48 -25.33 22.21
CA LEU A 168 26.92 -24.84 23.51
C LEU A 168 25.97 -25.26 24.65
N LEU A 169 24.66 -25.11 24.45
CA LEU A 169 23.65 -25.55 25.41
C LEU A 169 23.74 -27.05 25.71
N VAL A 170 23.82 -27.88 24.67
CA VAL A 170 23.95 -29.35 24.83
C VAL A 170 25.25 -29.71 25.56
N LEU A 171 26.37 -29.07 25.21
CA LEU A 171 27.64 -29.34 25.87
C LEU A 171 27.63 -28.94 27.36
N ARG A 172 26.91 -27.88 27.73
CA ARG A 172 26.68 -27.49 29.13
C ARG A 172 25.79 -28.48 29.86
N GLU A 173 24.67 -28.90 29.27
CA GLU A 173 23.78 -29.91 29.86
C GLU A 173 24.51 -31.25 30.10
N LEU A 174 25.46 -31.58 29.24
CA LEU A 174 26.30 -32.76 29.36
C LEU A 174 27.55 -32.56 30.25
N ASN A 175 27.69 -31.38 30.88
CA ASN A 175 28.82 -31.00 31.74
C ASN A 175 30.21 -31.13 31.08
N TYR A 176 30.29 -31.00 29.75
CA TYR A 176 31.58 -30.94 29.05
C TYR A 176 32.21 -29.55 29.13
N ILE A 177 31.43 -28.53 29.46
CA ILE A 177 31.86 -27.15 29.63
C ILE A 177 31.06 -26.50 30.76
N ASP A 178 31.71 -25.61 31.51
CA ASP A 178 31.10 -24.91 32.63
C ASP A 178 30.10 -23.83 32.18
N GLU A 179 29.17 -23.48 33.07
CA GLU A 179 28.37 -22.27 32.91
C GLU A 179 29.25 -21.02 33.06
N PRO A 180 29.01 -19.99 32.23
CA PRO A 180 29.78 -18.74 32.27
C PRO A 180 29.53 -17.91 33.52
#